data_AF-A0A1G7HN73-F1
#
_entry.id   AF-A0A1G7HN73-F1
#
_cell.length_a   1.000
_cell.length_b   1.000
_cell.length_c   1.000
_cell.angle_alpha   90.00
_cell.angle_beta   90.00
_cell.angle_gamma   90.00
#
_symmetry.space_group_name_H-M   'P 1'
#
loop_
_entity.id
_entity.type
_entity.pdbx_description
1 polymer ?
#
loop_
_entity_poly.entity_id
_entity_poly.type
_entity_poly.pdbx_seq_one_letter_code
_entity_poly.pdbx_strand_id
1 'polypeptide(L)'
;MDRPVFRRAFLHPRFWPLWLGLGLLWLVVQLPYRVLLRLGRGLGWLMYRVAGSRRRIATRNLELCFPHMPAAKREQLLKENFASTGIAFFEMAMSWWWPRDKLAQLAHIEGIEHLQHAQAQGQGVILMAIHFTTLEIGAALLGQVHTIDGMYREHRNPLFDFVQRRGRERHNLDATAIEREDVRAMIKVLRKGRAIWYAPDQDYGPKQSLFAPLFGVQAATVTATTKFARLGRAIVLPFTQQRLPDGQGYRLTIHPPLDDFPGETEEADCLRVNAWVEQAIVSCPAQYLWAHRRFKTRPPGEPKLY
;
A
#
# COMPACT_ATOMS: atom_id res chain seq x y z
N MET A 1 14.06 -8.03 11.06
CA MET A 1 13.89 -7.51 12.42
C MET A 1 13.35 -8.61 13.32
N ASP A 2 13.67 -8.63 14.61
CA ASP A 2 13.07 -9.58 15.55
C ASP A 2 11.57 -9.35 15.72
N ARG A 3 10.83 -10.41 16.06
CA ARG A 3 9.38 -10.34 16.28
C ARG A 3 9.05 -9.39 17.45
N PRO A 4 7.92 -8.66 17.40
CA PRO A 4 7.54 -7.71 18.43
C PRO A 4 7.20 -8.45 19.74
N VAL A 5 7.94 -8.16 20.82
CA VAL A 5 7.71 -8.71 22.15
C VAL A 5 7.06 -7.67 23.05
N PHE A 6 6.08 -8.09 23.83
CA PHE A 6 5.43 -7.20 24.80
C PHE A 6 6.43 -6.78 25.87
N ARG A 7 6.51 -5.47 26.15
CA ARG A 7 7.38 -4.92 27.19
C ARG A 7 6.52 -4.40 28.34
N ARG A 8 6.89 -4.70 29.59
CA ARG A 8 6.19 -4.17 30.78
C ARG A 8 6.06 -2.65 30.78
N ALA A 9 7.01 -1.94 30.14
CA ALA A 9 6.96 -0.49 29.93
C ALA A 9 5.70 -0.01 29.18
N PHE A 10 5.02 -0.88 28.43
CA PHE A 10 3.75 -0.56 27.75
C PHE A 10 2.56 -0.41 28.70
N LEU A 11 2.68 -0.84 29.96
CA LEU A 11 1.67 -0.66 31.00
C LEU A 11 1.75 0.73 31.67
N HIS A 12 2.81 1.49 31.40
CA HIS A 12 3.03 2.81 31.99
C HIS A 12 1.86 3.77 31.65
N PRO A 13 1.39 4.63 32.59
CA PRO A 13 0.23 5.52 32.40
C PRO A 13 0.25 6.38 31.14
N ARG A 14 1.44 6.78 30.68
CA ARG A 14 1.64 7.49 29.39
C ARG A 14 1.01 6.80 28.17
N PHE A 15 0.80 5.48 28.23
CA PHE A 15 0.22 4.68 27.17
C PHE A 15 -1.27 4.37 27.36
N TRP A 16 -1.86 4.70 28.52
CA TRP A 16 -3.27 4.40 28.78
C TRP A 16 -4.24 5.01 27.77
N PRO A 17 -4.07 6.28 27.31
CA PRO A 17 -4.95 6.82 26.27
C PRO A 17 -4.89 6.03 24.97
N LEU A 18 -3.69 5.54 24.59
CA LEU A 18 -3.53 4.71 23.40
C LEU A 18 -4.17 3.34 23.59
N TRP A 19 -4.00 2.70 24.76
CA TRP A 19 -4.68 1.45 25.08
C TRP A 19 -6.20 1.58 25.06
N LEU A 20 -6.74 2.65 25.64
CA LEU A 20 -8.18 2.93 25.61
C LEU A 20 -8.68 3.12 24.18
N GLY A 21 -7.96 3.89 23.36
CA GLY A 21 -8.30 4.09 21.95
C GLY A 21 -8.26 2.79 21.13
N LEU A 22 -7.21 1.97 21.31
CA LEU A 22 -7.09 0.68 20.65
C LEU A 22 -8.14 -0.32 21.14
N GLY A 23 -8.47 -0.32 22.44
CA GLY A 23 -9.52 -1.15 23.02
C GLY A 23 -10.90 -0.78 22.48
N LEU A 24 -11.21 0.52 22.39
CA LEU A 24 -12.45 0.99 21.77
C LEU A 24 -12.50 0.60 20.29
N LEU A 25 -11.41 0.78 19.54
CA LEU A 25 -11.35 0.37 18.14
C LEU A 25 -11.52 -1.14 17.97
N TRP A 26 -10.94 -1.93 18.88
CA TRP A 26 -11.10 -3.38 18.92
C TRP A 26 -12.56 -3.77 19.19
N LEU A 27 -13.26 -3.08 20.08
CA LEU A 27 -14.70 -3.30 20.33
C LEU A 27 -15.53 -2.97 19.08
N VAL A 28 -15.26 -1.82 18.46
CA VAL A 28 -15.97 -1.39 17.24
C VAL A 28 -15.75 -2.40 16.11
N VAL A 29 -14.53 -2.92 15.94
CA VAL A 29 -14.25 -3.87 14.86
C VAL A 29 -14.93 -5.24 15.04
N GLN A 30 -15.53 -5.54 16.20
CA GLN A 30 -16.34 -6.75 16.37
C GLN A 30 -17.69 -6.66 15.63
N LEU A 31 -18.11 -5.47 15.21
CA LEU A 31 -19.36 -5.27 14.48
C LEU A 31 -19.36 -6.01 13.11
N PRO A 32 -20.55 -6.28 12.53
CA PRO A 32 -20.66 -6.90 11.22
C PRO A 32 -19.94 -6.11 10.13
N TYR A 33 -19.35 -6.80 9.15
CA TYR A 33 -18.55 -6.20 8.07
C TYR A 33 -19.23 -5.00 7.40
N ARG A 34 -20.49 -5.16 7.00
CA ARG A 34 -21.27 -4.10 6.33
C ARG A 34 -21.48 -2.87 7.22
N VAL A 35 -21.55 -3.04 8.53
CA VAL A 35 -21.65 -1.92 9.48
C VAL A 35 -20.32 -1.16 9.52
N LEU A 36 -19.18 -1.86 9.57
CA LEU A 36 -17.85 -1.24 9.51
C LEU A 36 -17.65 -0.44 8.22
N LEU A 37 -18.11 -0.96 7.08
CA LEU A 37 -18.07 -0.22 5.81
C LEU A 37 -18.88 1.08 5.88
N ARG A 38 -20.09 1.05 6.46
CA ARG A 38 -20.93 2.25 6.63
C ARG A 38 -20.30 3.26 7.59
N LEU A 39 -19.76 2.80 8.72
CA LEU A 39 -19.01 3.64 9.66
C LEU A 39 -17.79 4.26 8.97
N GLY A 40 -17.08 3.48 8.15
CA GLY A 40 -15.97 3.94 7.31
C GLY A 40 -16.37 5.05 6.35
N ARG A 41 -17.49 4.89 5.63
CA ARG A 41 -18.03 5.96 4.76
C ARG A 41 -18.37 7.21 5.56
N GLY A 42 -18.98 7.06 6.73
CA GLY A 42 -19.28 8.19 7.64
C GLY A 42 -18.02 8.92 8.11
N LEU A 43 -17.00 8.17 8.52
CA LEU A 43 -15.68 8.72 8.88
C LEU A 43 -15.04 9.45 7.70
N GLY A 44 -15.10 8.87 6.50
CA GLY A 44 -14.60 9.49 5.27
C GLY A 44 -15.30 10.81 4.95
N TRP A 45 -16.63 10.85 5.07
CA TRP A 45 -17.40 12.08 4.92
C TRP A 45 -17.00 13.16 5.94
N LEU A 46 -16.77 12.78 7.20
CA LEU A 46 -16.30 13.70 8.22
C LEU A 46 -14.91 14.24 7.85
N MET A 47 -13.98 13.36 7.48
CA MET A 47 -12.64 13.72 7.02
C MET A 47 -12.69 14.66 5.82
N TYR A 48 -13.60 14.46 4.87
CA TYR A 48 -13.77 15.36 3.73
C TYR A 48 -14.12 16.80 4.16
N ARG A 49 -14.88 16.96 5.25
CA ARG A 49 -15.26 18.28 5.80
C ARG A 49 -14.13 18.92 6.60
N VAL A 50 -13.43 18.15 7.44
CA VAL A 50 -12.49 18.71 8.42
C VAL A 50 -11.02 18.68 7.98
N ALA A 51 -10.61 17.74 7.13
CA ALA A 51 -9.22 17.55 6.73
C ALA A 51 -8.83 18.43 5.51
N GLY A 52 -9.03 19.75 5.62
CA GLY A 52 -8.91 20.69 4.51
C GLY A 52 -7.57 20.63 3.75
N SER A 53 -6.45 20.43 4.45
CA SER A 53 -5.13 20.27 3.82
C SER A 53 -5.03 19.01 2.95
N ARG A 54 -5.51 17.87 3.45
CA ARG A 54 -5.51 16.59 2.72
C ARG A 54 -6.48 16.63 1.54
N ARG A 55 -7.63 17.28 1.72
CA ARG A 55 -8.59 17.50 0.64
C ARG A 55 -7.96 18.29 -0.51
N ARG A 56 -7.30 19.42 -0.22
CA ARG A 56 -6.61 20.22 -1.25
C ARG A 56 -5.57 19.43 -2.04
N ILE A 57 -4.76 18.61 -1.37
CA ILE A 57 -3.75 17.77 -2.03
C ILE A 57 -4.43 16.75 -2.97
N ALA A 58 -5.46 16.06 -2.47
CA ALA A 58 -6.19 15.07 -3.26
C ALA A 58 -6.92 15.70 -4.46
N THR A 59 -7.58 16.85 -4.26
CA THR A 59 -8.18 17.64 -5.35
C THR A 59 -7.14 17.97 -6.41
N ARG A 60 -5.98 18.51 -6.00
CA ARG A 60 -4.93 18.91 -6.94
C ARG A 60 -4.38 17.72 -7.72
N ASN A 61 -4.20 16.57 -7.09
CA ASN A 61 -3.77 15.37 -7.79
C ASN A 61 -4.80 14.90 -8.82
N LEU A 62 -6.10 14.93 -8.48
CA LEU A 62 -7.16 14.56 -9.43
C LEU A 62 -7.25 15.53 -10.62
N GLU A 63 -7.00 16.82 -10.41
CA GLU A 63 -6.90 17.81 -11.50
C GLU A 63 -5.72 17.53 -12.43
N LEU A 64 -4.56 17.18 -11.85
CA LEU A 64 -3.34 16.87 -12.60
C LEU A 64 -3.47 15.56 -13.37
N CYS A 65 -4.02 14.51 -12.75
CA CYS A 65 -4.10 13.17 -13.35
C CYS A 65 -5.31 12.99 -14.27
N PHE A 66 -6.40 13.73 -14.05
CA PHE A 66 -7.63 13.64 -14.84
C PHE A 66 -8.08 15.03 -15.34
N PRO A 67 -7.25 15.75 -16.12
CA PRO A 67 -7.55 17.12 -16.54
C PRO A 67 -8.83 17.20 -17.40
N HIS A 68 -9.08 16.17 -18.21
CA HIS A 68 -10.25 16.06 -19.09
C HIS A 68 -11.53 15.58 -18.39
N MET A 69 -11.44 15.13 -17.13
CA MET A 69 -12.63 14.73 -16.37
C MET A 69 -13.41 15.98 -15.90
N PRO A 70 -14.73 16.06 -16.11
CA PRO A 70 -15.52 17.20 -15.66
C PRO A 70 -15.37 17.46 -14.15
N ALA A 71 -15.35 18.74 -13.74
CA ALA A 71 -15.12 19.12 -12.35
C ALA A 71 -16.07 18.43 -11.35
N ALA A 72 -17.36 18.33 -11.70
CA ALA A 72 -18.36 17.63 -10.88
C ALA A 72 -18.05 16.14 -10.71
N LYS A 73 -17.53 15.47 -11.76
CA LYS A 73 -17.11 14.07 -11.70
C LYS A 73 -15.83 13.90 -10.86
N ARG A 74 -14.86 14.82 -10.97
CA ARG A 74 -13.68 14.84 -10.09
C ARG A 74 -14.07 15.03 -8.62
N GLU A 75 -15.04 15.90 -8.33
CA GLU A 75 -15.54 16.10 -6.97
C GLU A 75 -16.25 14.85 -6.43
N GLN A 76 -17.07 14.18 -7.25
CA GLN A 76 -17.70 12.91 -6.88
C GLN A 76 -16.64 11.84 -6.58
N LEU A 77 -15.64 11.70 -7.44
CA LEU A 77 -14.51 10.79 -7.24
C LEU A 77 -13.75 11.11 -5.94
N LEU A 78 -13.51 12.39 -5.66
CA LEU A 78 -12.88 12.84 -4.42
C LEU A 78 -13.69 12.44 -3.18
N LYS A 79 -15.02 12.60 -3.19
CA LYS A 79 -15.89 12.18 -2.08
C LYS A 79 -15.83 10.66 -1.87
N GLU A 80 -15.87 9.88 -2.95
CA GLU A 80 -15.72 8.43 -2.88
C GLU A 80 -14.32 8.01 -2.40
N ASN A 81 -13.27 8.77 -2.75
CA ASN A 81 -11.93 8.52 -2.24
C ASN A 81 -11.80 8.76 -0.73
N PHE A 82 -12.42 9.81 -0.23
CA PHE A 82 -12.49 10.06 1.21
C PHE A 82 -13.30 8.98 1.92
N ALA A 83 -14.42 8.53 1.34
CA ALA A 83 -15.17 7.38 1.84
C ALA A 83 -14.30 6.11 1.90
N SER A 84 -13.53 5.84 0.84
CA SER A 84 -12.58 4.71 0.80
C SER A 84 -11.48 4.81 1.85
N THR A 85 -10.98 6.02 2.11
CA THR A 85 -9.97 6.29 3.15
C THR A 85 -10.53 6.08 4.55
N GLY A 86 -11.78 6.48 4.80
CA GLY A 86 -12.45 6.22 6.07
C GLY A 86 -12.71 4.73 6.30
N ILE A 87 -13.06 3.98 5.25
CA ILE A 87 -13.16 2.51 5.31
C ILE A 87 -11.81 1.88 5.63
N ALA A 88 -10.72 2.35 5.00
CA ALA A 88 -9.37 1.83 5.22
C ALA A 88 -8.92 1.86 6.68
N PHE A 89 -9.39 2.83 7.47
CA PHE A 89 -9.14 2.88 8.91
C PHE A 89 -9.70 1.64 9.63
N PHE A 90 -10.92 1.22 9.29
CA PHE A 90 -11.52 0.01 9.85
C PHE A 90 -10.90 -1.25 9.26
N GLU A 91 -10.50 -1.22 7.99
CA GLU A 91 -9.78 -2.34 7.36
C GLU A 91 -8.44 -2.62 8.01
N MET A 92 -7.69 -1.59 8.39
CA MET A 92 -6.48 -1.74 9.20
C MET A 92 -6.79 -2.46 10.52
N ALA A 93 -7.84 -2.03 11.23
CA ALA A 93 -8.26 -2.68 12.48
C ALA A 93 -8.69 -4.15 12.26
N MET A 94 -9.45 -4.42 11.19
CA MET A 94 -9.85 -5.77 10.80
C MET A 94 -8.61 -6.63 10.55
N SER A 95 -7.66 -6.11 9.77
CA SER A 95 -6.39 -6.76 9.46
C SER A 95 -5.61 -7.14 10.71
N TRP A 96 -5.65 -6.34 11.78
CA TRP A 96 -4.88 -6.65 12.98
C TRP A 96 -5.57 -7.66 13.89
N TRP A 97 -6.90 -7.60 13.99
CA TRP A 97 -7.63 -8.28 15.06
C TRP A 97 -8.60 -9.36 14.63
N TRP A 98 -9.16 -9.33 13.42
CA TRP A 98 -10.09 -10.38 13.00
C TRP A 98 -9.44 -11.77 12.95
N PRO A 99 -10.21 -12.83 13.24
CA PRO A 99 -9.78 -14.20 13.00
C PRO A 99 -9.38 -14.42 11.53
N ARG A 100 -8.37 -15.26 11.30
CA ARG A 100 -7.86 -15.57 9.95
C ARG A 100 -8.98 -16.09 9.05
N ASP A 101 -9.72 -17.10 9.50
CA ASP A 101 -10.80 -17.73 8.73
C ASP A 101 -11.91 -16.75 8.35
N LYS A 102 -12.25 -15.81 9.24
CA LYS A 102 -13.23 -14.75 8.96
C LYS A 102 -12.73 -13.79 7.88
N LEU A 103 -11.44 -13.46 7.87
CA LEU A 103 -10.84 -12.62 6.85
C LEU A 103 -10.73 -13.35 5.50
N ALA A 104 -10.31 -14.62 5.52
CA ALA A 104 -10.17 -15.44 4.31
C ALA A 104 -11.46 -15.53 3.48
N GLN A 105 -12.64 -15.51 4.13
CA GLN A 105 -13.95 -15.48 3.45
C GLN A 105 -14.19 -14.22 2.60
N LEU A 106 -13.39 -13.16 2.77
CA LEU A 106 -13.48 -11.92 2.00
C LEU A 106 -12.49 -11.87 0.82
N ALA A 107 -11.61 -12.86 0.65
CA ALA A 107 -10.58 -12.84 -0.38
C ALA A 107 -11.06 -13.50 -1.69
N HIS A 108 -10.90 -12.77 -2.80
CA HIS A 108 -10.98 -13.29 -4.16
C HIS A 108 -9.61 -13.14 -4.79
N ILE A 109 -8.85 -14.23 -4.91
CA ILE A 109 -7.44 -14.19 -5.33
C ILE A 109 -7.33 -14.70 -6.76
N GLU A 110 -6.73 -13.89 -7.63
CA GLU A 110 -6.50 -14.16 -9.05
C GLU A 110 -4.99 -14.09 -9.33
N GLY A 111 -4.46 -15.00 -10.15
CA GLY A 111 -3.04 -14.98 -10.56
C GLY A 111 -2.03 -15.49 -9.53
N ILE A 112 -2.49 -16.18 -8.48
CA ILE A 112 -1.61 -16.72 -7.42
C ILE A 112 -0.55 -17.69 -7.97
N GLU A 113 -0.86 -18.34 -9.10
CA GLU A 113 0.02 -19.23 -9.83
C GLU A 113 1.33 -18.55 -10.25
N HIS A 114 1.35 -17.23 -10.50
CA HIS A 114 2.57 -16.50 -10.83
C HIS A 114 3.56 -16.47 -9.66
N LEU A 115 3.04 -16.27 -8.43
CA LEU A 115 3.85 -16.32 -7.21
C LEU A 115 4.33 -17.74 -6.92
N GLN A 116 3.43 -18.72 -7.04
CA GLN A 116 3.75 -20.13 -6.79
C GLN A 116 4.80 -20.66 -7.79
N HIS A 117 4.70 -20.28 -9.07
CA HIS A 117 5.66 -20.65 -10.10
C HIS A 117 7.05 -20.07 -9.81
N ALA A 118 7.12 -18.78 -9.47
CA ALA A 118 8.39 -18.14 -9.11
C ALA A 118 9.01 -18.78 -7.86
N GLN A 119 8.21 -19.08 -6.84
CA GLN A 119 8.67 -19.79 -5.64
C GLN A 119 9.22 -21.18 -5.99
N ALA A 120 8.52 -21.95 -6.83
CA ALA A 120 8.96 -23.28 -7.26
C ALA A 120 10.30 -23.26 -8.02
N GLN A 121 10.59 -22.16 -8.73
CA GLN A 121 11.86 -21.96 -9.43
C GLN A 121 12.98 -21.37 -8.55
N GLY A 122 12.70 -21.07 -7.27
CA GLY A 122 13.64 -20.34 -6.41
C GLY A 122 13.92 -18.92 -6.90
N GLN A 123 12.99 -18.36 -7.69
CA GLN A 123 13.10 -17.05 -8.32
C GLN A 123 12.60 -15.97 -7.36
N GLY A 124 13.43 -14.95 -7.09
CA GLY A 124 13.02 -13.83 -6.25
C GLY A 124 11.88 -13.04 -6.88
N VAL A 125 10.97 -12.50 -6.06
CA VAL A 125 9.82 -11.73 -6.54
C VAL A 125 9.75 -10.36 -5.89
N ILE A 126 9.63 -9.32 -6.70
CA ILE A 126 9.18 -8.01 -6.26
C ILE A 126 7.68 -7.96 -6.55
N LEU A 127 6.87 -8.14 -5.50
CA LEU A 127 5.44 -7.97 -5.60
C LEU A 127 5.16 -6.46 -5.58
N MET A 128 5.01 -5.88 -6.76
CA MET A 128 4.90 -4.45 -6.98
C MET A 128 3.44 -4.01 -6.81
N ALA A 129 3.12 -3.55 -5.62
CA ALA A 129 1.84 -2.94 -5.28
C ALA A 129 1.86 -1.42 -5.52
N ILE A 130 0.70 -0.79 -5.39
CA ILE A 130 0.58 0.66 -5.22
C ILE A 130 -0.17 0.98 -3.93
N HIS A 131 -0.06 2.21 -3.44
CA HIS A 131 -0.74 2.66 -2.22
C HIS A 131 -2.23 2.89 -2.48
N PHE A 132 -2.97 1.80 -2.71
CA PHE A 132 -4.41 1.80 -2.53
C PHE A 132 -4.77 1.86 -1.03
N THR A 133 -5.91 2.44 -0.73
CA THR A 133 -6.51 2.53 0.60
C THR A 133 -6.70 1.15 1.25
N THR A 134 -6.79 0.09 0.46
CA THR A 134 -6.92 -1.32 0.88
C THR A 134 -5.59 -1.99 1.27
N LEU A 135 -4.46 -1.27 1.39
CA LEU A 135 -3.11 -1.87 1.52
C LEU A 135 -2.96 -2.81 2.72
N GLU A 136 -3.44 -2.40 3.89
CA GLU A 136 -3.33 -3.24 5.09
C GLU A 136 -4.11 -4.54 4.95
N ILE A 137 -5.34 -4.48 4.42
CA ILE A 137 -6.20 -5.65 4.30
C ILE A 137 -5.76 -6.55 3.15
N GLY A 138 -5.28 -5.99 2.04
CA GLY A 138 -4.70 -6.77 0.95
C GLY A 138 -3.47 -7.55 1.39
N ALA A 139 -2.57 -6.92 2.16
CA ALA A 139 -1.40 -7.58 2.73
C ALA A 139 -1.79 -8.69 3.74
N ALA A 140 -2.79 -8.44 4.59
CA ALA A 140 -3.28 -9.44 5.54
C ALA A 140 -3.92 -10.64 4.84
N LEU A 141 -4.72 -10.42 3.78
CA LEU A 141 -5.39 -11.50 3.05
C LEU A 141 -4.41 -12.32 2.22
N LEU A 142 -3.54 -11.68 1.43
CA LEU A 142 -2.55 -12.39 0.63
C LEU A 142 -1.52 -13.10 1.51
N GLY A 143 -1.12 -12.49 2.63
CA GLY A 143 -0.19 -13.08 3.59
C GLY A 143 -0.65 -14.41 4.17
N GLN A 144 -1.97 -14.67 4.22
CA GLN A 144 -2.50 -15.94 4.71
C GLN A 144 -2.26 -17.12 3.75
N VAL A 145 -2.03 -16.85 2.46
CA VAL A 145 -1.88 -17.89 1.42
C VAL A 145 -0.49 -17.90 0.78
N HIS A 146 0.30 -16.83 0.93
CA HIS A 146 1.67 -16.75 0.42
C HIS A 146 2.57 -15.92 1.33
N THR A 147 3.78 -16.40 1.58
CA THR A 147 4.77 -15.68 2.37
C THR A 147 5.36 -14.53 1.56
N ILE A 148 5.30 -13.32 2.10
CA ILE A 148 5.80 -12.09 1.46
C ILE A 148 6.46 -11.26 2.56
N ASP A 149 7.75 -10.96 2.37
CA ASP A 149 8.50 -10.12 3.29
C ASP A 149 8.12 -8.65 3.12
N GLY A 150 7.83 -7.99 4.24
CA GLY A 150 7.34 -6.61 4.24
C GLY A 150 8.46 -5.62 4.48
N MET A 151 8.55 -4.58 3.63
CA MET A 151 9.32 -3.39 3.98
C MET A 151 8.65 -2.65 5.13
N TYR A 152 9.41 -2.36 6.17
CA TYR A 152 8.92 -1.80 7.40
C TYR A 152 9.65 -0.51 7.76
N ARG A 153 8.96 0.37 8.47
CA ARG A 153 9.53 1.54 9.11
C ARG A 153 8.93 1.63 10.50
N GLU A 154 9.78 1.57 11.51
CA GLU A 154 9.34 1.66 12.89
C GLU A 154 8.49 2.91 13.15
N HIS A 155 7.38 2.68 13.86
CA HIS A 155 6.53 3.75 14.31
C HIS A 155 7.14 4.41 15.55
N ARG A 156 7.15 5.74 15.61
CA ARG A 156 7.79 6.51 16.70
C ARG A 156 7.23 6.18 18.10
N ASN A 157 5.95 5.82 18.16
CA ASN A 157 5.34 5.32 19.40
C ASN A 157 5.54 3.80 19.47
N PRO A 158 6.34 3.28 20.44
CA PRO A 158 6.73 1.87 20.50
C PRO A 158 5.58 0.93 20.88
N LEU A 159 4.54 1.41 21.59
CA LEU A 159 3.35 0.59 21.84
C LEU A 159 2.54 0.43 20.55
N PHE A 160 2.34 1.52 19.80
CA PHE A 160 1.64 1.43 18.52
C PHE A 160 2.40 0.54 17.53
N ASP A 161 3.73 0.69 17.47
CA ASP A 161 4.62 -0.18 16.69
C ASP A 161 4.41 -1.66 17.04
N PHE A 162 4.46 -2.00 18.34
CA PHE A 162 4.22 -3.36 18.82
C PHE A 162 2.86 -3.91 18.34
N VAL A 163 1.78 -3.13 18.49
CA VAL A 163 0.43 -3.56 18.10
C VAL A 163 0.32 -3.73 16.59
N GLN A 164 0.84 -2.78 15.81
CA GLN A 164 0.83 -2.83 14.34
C GLN A 164 1.61 -4.05 13.83
N ARG A 165 2.84 -4.25 14.30
CA ARG A 165 3.68 -5.38 13.88
C ARG A 165 3.04 -6.71 14.26
N ARG A 166 2.53 -6.84 15.49
CA ARG A 166 1.82 -8.06 15.93
C ARG A 166 0.60 -8.35 15.06
N GLY A 167 -0.14 -7.30 14.69
CA GLY A 167 -1.31 -7.40 13.81
C GLY A 167 -0.96 -7.81 12.37
N ARG A 168 0.16 -7.33 11.82
CA ARG A 168 0.62 -7.71 10.47
C ARG A 168 1.23 -9.11 10.43
N GLU A 169 2.12 -9.42 11.37
CA GLU A 169 2.91 -10.66 11.38
C GLU A 169 2.12 -11.93 11.75
N ARG A 170 0.89 -11.80 12.26
CA ARG A 170 0.02 -12.96 12.56
C ARG A 170 -0.58 -13.62 11.31
N HIS A 171 -0.69 -12.87 10.22
CA HIS A 171 -1.20 -13.38 8.94
C HIS A 171 -0.11 -13.99 8.09
N ASN A 172 1.14 -13.64 8.36
CA ASN A 172 2.31 -14.10 7.61
C ASN A 172 3.42 -14.54 8.59
N LEU A 173 3.31 -15.78 9.08
CA LEU A 173 4.17 -16.30 10.16
C LEU A 173 5.63 -16.52 9.72
N ASP A 174 5.87 -16.72 8.43
CA ASP A 174 7.22 -16.91 7.90
C ASP A 174 7.80 -15.63 7.28
N ALA A 175 7.06 -14.51 7.31
CA ALA A 175 7.54 -13.23 6.84
C ALA A 175 8.48 -12.56 7.84
N THR A 176 9.43 -11.84 7.28
CA THR A 176 10.36 -10.97 7.97
C THR A 176 10.01 -9.52 7.64
N ALA A 177 9.90 -8.69 8.69
CA ALA A 177 9.92 -7.24 8.54
C ALA A 177 11.36 -6.80 8.27
N ILE A 178 11.59 -6.13 7.14
CA ILE A 178 12.88 -5.61 6.71
C ILE A 178 12.82 -4.09 6.76
N GLU A 179 13.73 -3.45 7.48
CA GLU A 179 13.79 -2.00 7.52
C GLU A 179 13.93 -1.42 6.11
N ARG A 180 13.12 -0.41 5.79
CA ARG A 180 13.03 0.16 4.43
C ARG A 180 14.38 0.66 3.92
N GLU A 181 15.25 1.10 4.83
CA GLU A 181 16.58 1.62 4.52
C GLU A 181 17.63 0.49 4.32
N ASP A 182 17.31 -0.75 4.71
CA ASP A 182 18.20 -1.91 4.56
C ASP A 182 18.04 -2.60 3.19
N VAL A 183 18.50 -1.89 2.16
CA VAL A 183 18.51 -2.36 0.77
C VAL A 183 19.29 -3.68 0.64
N ARG A 184 20.36 -3.88 1.43
CA ARG A 184 21.18 -5.10 1.38
C ARG A 184 20.40 -6.32 1.85
N ALA A 185 19.65 -6.20 2.95
CA ALA A 185 18.79 -7.27 3.43
C ALA A 185 17.70 -7.63 2.41
N MET A 186 17.09 -6.64 1.75
CA MET A 186 16.10 -6.88 0.69
C MET A 186 16.69 -7.67 -0.48
N ILE A 187 17.86 -7.28 -0.97
CA ILE A 187 18.56 -8.00 -2.05
C ILE A 187 18.89 -9.44 -1.62
N LYS A 188 19.32 -9.64 -0.36
CA LYS A 188 19.61 -10.97 0.18
C LYS A 188 18.37 -11.86 0.23
N VAL A 189 17.21 -11.30 0.57
CA VAL A 189 15.93 -12.01 0.59
C VAL A 189 15.50 -12.40 -0.82
N LEU A 190 15.57 -11.48 -1.77
CA LEU A 190 15.29 -11.75 -3.18
C LEU A 190 16.18 -12.87 -3.75
N ARG A 191 17.48 -12.82 -3.49
CA ARG A 191 18.44 -13.86 -3.93
C ARG A 191 18.20 -15.25 -3.32
N LYS A 192 17.39 -15.34 -2.26
CA LYS A 192 16.95 -16.60 -1.66
C LYS A 192 15.63 -17.11 -2.26
N GLY A 193 15.15 -16.52 -3.36
CA GLY A 193 13.90 -16.92 -4.00
C GLY A 193 12.64 -16.48 -3.26
N ARG A 194 12.74 -15.48 -2.38
CA ARG A 194 11.59 -14.99 -1.60
C ARG A 194 10.94 -13.78 -2.26
N ALA A 195 9.66 -13.57 -1.94
CA ALA A 195 8.90 -12.41 -2.37
C ALA A 195 9.02 -11.26 -1.38
N ILE A 196 9.19 -10.04 -1.88
CA ILE A 196 9.09 -8.80 -1.08
C ILE A 196 7.90 -7.97 -1.55
N TRP A 197 7.20 -7.33 -0.61
CA TRP A 197 6.17 -6.34 -0.92
C TRP A 197 6.81 -4.97 -1.15
N TYR A 198 6.57 -4.36 -2.32
CA TYR A 198 7.17 -3.09 -2.68
C TYR A 198 6.18 -2.17 -3.39
N ALA A 199 6.24 -0.86 -3.11
CA ALA A 199 5.35 0.13 -3.69
C ALA A 199 6.13 1.38 -4.16
N PRO A 200 6.29 1.58 -5.50
CA PRO A 200 7.12 2.65 -6.08
C PRO A 200 6.39 3.99 -6.31
N ASP A 201 5.10 4.08 -6.00
CA ASP A 201 4.21 5.19 -6.33
C ASP A 201 4.27 6.39 -5.36
N GLN A 202 5.31 6.48 -4.53
CA GLN A 202 5.56 7.62 -3.64
C GLN A 202 6.72 8.49 -4.10
N ASP A 203 6.75 9.71 -3.57
CA ASP A 203 7.77 10.72 -3.88
C ASP A 203 8.81 10.75 -2.76
N TYR A 204 10.00 10.25 -3.09
CA TYR A 204 11.17 10.14 -2.23
C TYR A 204 12.21 11.25 -2.46
N GLY A 205 11.84 12.29 -3.23
CA GLY A 205 12.75 13.37 -3.59
C GLY A 205 13.72 13.01 -4.72
N PRO A 206 14.57 13.97 -5.13
CA PRO A 206 15.33 13.88 -6.37
C PRO A 206 16.55 12.94 -6.27
N LYS A 207 17.05 12.64 -5.06
CA LYS A 207 18.29 11.86 -4.89
C LYS A 207 18.19 10.40 -5.32
N GLN A 208 16.99 9.82 -5.24
CA GLN A 208 16.74 8.39 -5.48
C GLN A 208 15.77 8.17 -6.66
N SER A 209 15.54 9.22 -7.45
CA SER A 209 14.48 9.25 -8.43
C SER A 209 14.95 9.83 -9.75
N LEU A 210 14.38 9.33 -10.83
CA LEU A 210 14.40 9.98 -12.14
C LEU A 210 13.04 10.65 -12.37
N PHE A 211 13.01 11.62 -13.28
CA PHE A 211 11.76 12.25 -13.68
C PHE A 211 11.17 11.49 -14.86
N ALA A 212 10.10 10.76 -14.59
CA ALA A 212 9.31 10.06 -15.60
C ALA A 212 7.86 10.57 -15.54
N PRO A 213 7.16 10.69 -16.67
CA PRO A 213 5.76 11.09 -16.70
C PRO A 213 4.89 10.09 -15.93
N LEU A 214 3.92 10.61 -15.18
CA LEU A 214 2.80 9.90 -14.58
C LEU A 214 1.54 10.76 -14.80
N PHE A 215 0.60 10.26 -15.59
CA PHE A 215 -0.52 11.00 -16.17
C PHE A 215 -0.07 12.25 -16.94
N GLY A 216 1.04 12.13 -17.69
CA GLY A 216 1.63 13.25 -18.42
C GLY A 216 2.34 14.31 -17.56
N VAL A 217 2.37 14.14 -16.24
CA VAL A 217 3.06 15.05 -15.31
C VAL A 217 4.39 14.45 -14.90
N GLN A 218 5.49 15.19 -15.06
CA GLN A 218 6.81 14.74 -14.58
C GLN A 218 6.76 14.43 -13.09
N ALA A 219 7.08 13.19 -12.71
CA ALA A 219 7.02 12.72 -11.34
C ALA A 219 8.39 12.16 -10.94
N ALA A 220 8.86 12.52 -9.74
CA ALA A 220 10.03 11.88 -9.14
C ALA A 220 9.69 10.41 -8.89
N THR A 221 10.23 9.53 -9.73
CA THR A 221 9.94 8.10 -9.80
C THR A 221 11.18 7.34 -9.36
N VAL A 222 11.03 6.50 -8.34
CA VAL A 222 12.16 5.84 -7.68
C VAL A 222 12.78 4.76 -8.56
N THR A 223 14.12 4.74 -8.65
CA THR A 223 14.84 3.73 -9.43
C THR A 223 15.11 2.43 -8.66
N ALA A 224 14.64 2.35 -7.42
CA ALA A 224 14.85 1.19 -6.56
C ALA A 224 14.21 -0.10 -7.10
N THR A 225 13.12 -0.02 -7.87
CA THR A 225 12.51 -1.19 -8.52
C THR A 225 13.52 -1.90 -9.43
N THR A 226 14.18 -1.15 -10.31
CA THR A 226 15.23 -1.65 -11.22
C THR A 226 16.39 -2.25 -10.42
N LYS A 227 16.84 -1.55 -9.38
CA LYS A 227 17.97 -2.01 -8.54
C LYS A 227 17.64 -3.31 -7.82
N PHE A 228 16.44 -3.44 -7.26
CA PHE A 228 16.00 -4.68 -6.62
C PHE A 228 15.90 -5.82 -7.62
N ALA A 229 15.32 -5.57 -8.81
CA ALA A 229 15.15 -6.61 -9.82
C ALA A 229 16.51 -7.12 -10.30
N ARG A 230 17.40 -6.19 -10.67
CA ARG A 230 18.73 -6.50 -11.22
C ARG A 230 19.66 -7.15 -10.19
N LEU A 231 19.80 -6.54 -9.00
CA LEU A 231 20.74 -7.03 -7.97
C LEU A 231 20.19 -8.25 -7.23
N GLY A 232 18.88 -8.28 -7.03
CA GLY A 232 18.15 -9.39 -6.39
C GLY A 232 17.94 -10.58 -7.30
N ARG A 233 18.19 -10.43 -8.62
CA ARG A 233 17.83 -11.41 -9.66
C ARG A 233 16.37 -11.81 -9.51
N ALA A 234 15.50 -10.82 -9.45
CA ALA A 234 14.09 -10.98 -9.14
C ALA A 234 13.22 -10.53 -10.31
N ILE A 235 12.09 -11.23 -10.51
CA ILE A 235 11.04 -10.78 -11.42
C ILE A 235 10.14 -9.77 -10.71
N VAL A 236 9.50 -8.90 -11.47
CA VAL A 236 8.51 -7.95 -10.94
C VAL A 236 7.12 -8.49 -11.28
N LEU A 237 6.36 -8.86 -10.26
CA LEU A 237 4.94 -9.21 -10.40
C LEU A 237 4.11 -8.01 -9.97
N PRO A 238 3.40 -7.33 -10.88
CA PRO A 238 2.50 -6.27 -10.51
C PRO A 238 1.31 -6.80 -9.69
N PHE A 239 0.82 -6.01 -8.75
CA PHE A 239 -0.20 -6.44 -7.80
C PHE A 239 -1.23 -5.35 -7.52
N THR A 240 -2.51 -5.70 -7.66
CA THR A 240 -3.63 -4.82 -7.35
C THR A 240 -4.57 -5.43 -6.33
N GLN A 241 -5.17 -4.58 -5.52
CA GLN A 241 -6.05 -4.95 -4.42
C GLN A 241 -7.23 -3.99 -4.38
N GLN A 242 -8.41 -4.51 -4.68
CA GLN A 242 -9.62 -3.74 -4.87
C GLN A 242 -10.68 -4.18 -3.88
N ARG A 243 -11.23 -3.23 -3.11
CA ARG A 243 -12.48 -3.46 -2.38
C ARG A 243 -13.63 -3.58 -3.39
N LEU A 244 -14.35 -4.69 -3.33
CA LEU A 244 -15.52 -4.94 -4.17
C LEU A 244 -16.76 -4.21 -3.63
N PRO A 245 -17.71 -3.84 -4.50
CA PRO A 245 -18.93 -3.14 -4.09
C PRO A 245 -19.78 -3.98 -3.13
N ASP A 246 -20.65 -3.30 -2.39
CA ASP A 246 -21.70 -3.90 -1.54
C ASP A 246 -21.20 -4.89 -0.47
N GLY A 247 -19.93 -4.76 -0.07
CA GLY A 247 -19.32 -5.62 0.93
C GLY A 247 -19.12 -7.05 0.44
N GLN A 248 -18.83 -7.23 -0.85
CA GLN A 248 -18.49 -8.53 -1.44
C GLN A 248 -17.04 -8.96 -1.17
N GLY A 249 -16.28 -8.19 -0.39
CA GLY A 249 -14.89 -8.51 -0.03
C GLY A 249 -13.87 -7.78 -0.90
N TYR A 250 -12.77 -8.46 -1.22
CA TYR A 250 -11.58 -7.89 -1.83
C TYR A 250 -11.08 -8.77 -2.96
N ARG A 251 -10.89 -8.19 -4.15
CA ARG A 251 -10.15 -8.82 -5.23
C ARG A 251 -8.68 -8.50 -5.09
N LEU A 252 -7.84 -9.54 -5.05
CA LEU A 252 -6.39 -9.47 -5.05
C LEU A 252 -5.91 -10.10 -6.35
N THR A 253 -5.41 -9.28 -7.27
CA THR A 253 -4.95 -9.74 -8.58
C THR A 253 -3.45 -9.62 -8.64
N ILE A 254 -2.78 -10.76 -8.76
CA ILE A 254 -1.37 -10.85 -9.10
C ILE A 254 -1.31 -10.92 -10.62
N HIS A 255 -0.68 -9.92 -11.24
CA HIS A 255 -0.57 -9.85 -12.69
C HIS A 255 0.62 -10.67 -13.19
N PRO A 256 0.66 -11.03 -14.48
CA PRO A 256 1.85 -11.61 -15.08
C PRO A 256 3.10 -10.74 -14.85
N PRO A 257 4.31 -11.32 -14.90
CA PRO A 257 5.54 -10.56 -14.79
C PRO A 257 5.55 -9.35 -15.73
N LEU A 258 6.08 -8.22 -15.26
CA LEU A 258 6.25 -7.05 -16.10
C LEU A 258 7.25 -7.37 -17.22
N ASP A 259 6.80 -7.26 -18.47
CA ASP A 259 7.61 -7.58 -19.64
C ASP A 259 8.87 -6.69 -19.71
N ASP A 260 9.96 -7.27 -20.19
CA ASP A 260 11.26 -6.60 -20.39
C ASP A 260 11.77 -5.84 -19.14
N PHE A 261 11.57 -6.40 -17.95
CA PHE A 261 12.01 -5.81 -16.68
C PHE A 261 12.96 -6.72 -15.89
N PRO A 262 14.12 -6.21 -15.40
CA PRO A 262 14.64 -4.86 -15.63
C PRO A 262 15.15 -4.70 -17.07
N GLY A 263 14.88 -3.55 -17.67
CA GLY A 263 15.35 -3.23 -19.00
C GLY A 263 16.79 -2.73 -19.02
N GLU A 264 17.17 -2.13 -20.15
CA GLU A 264 18.51 -1.60 -20.40
C GLU A 264 18.85 -0.41 -19.47
N THR A 265 17.90 0.52 -19.29
CA THR A 265 18.11 1.77 -18.55
C THR A 265 17.12 1.95 -17.39
N GLU A 266 17.52 2.69 -16.35
CA GLU A 266 16.63 3.02 -15.22
C GLU A 266 15.47 3.92 -15.68
N GLU A 267 15.69 4.74 -16.72
CA GLU A 267 14.68 5.60 -17.35
C GLU A 267 13.57 4.77 -18.01
N ALA A 268 13.92 3.77 -18.83
CA ALA A 268 12.96 2.90 -19.49
C ALA A 268 12.11 2.14 -18.47
N ASP A 269 12.73 1.67 -17.39
CA ASP A 269 12.04 0.99 -16.30
C ASP A 269 11.10 1.93 -15.53
N CYS A 270 11.51 3.18 -15.26
CA CYS A 270 10.64 4.17 -14.64
C CYS A 270 9.40 4.46 -15.49
N LEU A 271 9.56 4.52 -16.83
CA LEU A 271 8.44 4.67 -17.76
C LEU A 271 7.48 3.47 -17.69
N ARG A 272 8.00 2.23 -17.73
CA ARG A 272 7.18 1.01 -17.60
C ARG A 272 6.43 0.97 -16.27
N VAL A 273 7.12 1.27 -15.17
CA VAL A 273 6.50 1.31 -13.83
C VAL A 273 5.39 2.34 -13.78
N ASN A 274 5.63 3.58 -14.22
CA ASN A 274 4.59 4.60 -14.19
C ASN A 274 3.42 4.27 -15.12
N ALA A 275 3.66 3.73 -16.32
CA ALA A 275 2.60 3.30 -17.22
C ALA A 275 1.70 2.25 -16.58
N TRP A 276 2.29 1.26 -15.89
CA TRP A 276 1.50 0.29 -15.14
C TRP A 276 0.76 0.92 -13.95
N VAL A 277 1.40 1.82 -13.19
CA VAL A 277 0.77 2.54 -12.08
C VAL A 277 -0.44 3.35 -12.58
N GLU A 278 -0.36 4.01 -13.75
CA GLU A 278 -1.49 4.71 -14.36
C GLU A 278 -2.65 3.76 -14.64
N GLN A 279 -2.38 2.62 -15.30
CA GLN A 279 -3.40 1.61 -15.59
C GLN A 279 -4.07 1.10 -14.31
N ALA A 280 -3.28 0.79 -13.28
CA ALA A 280 -3.78 0.36 -11.98
C ALA A 280 -4.67 1.43 -11.34
N ILE A 281 -4.23 2.70 -11.30
CA ILE A 281 -5.02 3.81 -10.77
C ILE A 281 -6.32 4.00 -11.55
N VAL A 282 -6.29 3.93 -12.90
CA VAL A 282 -7.47 4.08 -13.76
C VAL A 282 -8.50 2.97 -13.51
N SER A 283 -8.05 1.76 -13.18
CA SER A 283 -8.96 0.64 -12.87
C SER A 283 -9.80 0.87 -11.60
N CYS A 284 -9.26 1.60 -10.61
CA CYS A 284 -9.93 1.85 -9.35
C CYS A 284 -9.54 3.20 -8.70
N PRO A 285 -9.85 4.35 -9.36
CA PRO A 285 -9.28 5.63 -8.98
C PRO A 285 -9.78 6.09 -7.60
N ALA A 286 -11.00 5.69 -7.20
CA ALA A 286 -11.53 6.03 -5.88
C ALA A 286 -10.73 5.41 -4.74
N GLN A 287 -9.98 4.33 -4.98
CA GLN A 287 -9.28 3.62 -3.92
C GLN A 287 -7.81 4.02 -3.80
N TYR A 288 -7.26 4.89 -4.66
CA TYR A 288 -5.85 5.32 -4.60
C TYR A 288 -5.58 6.36 -3.51
N LEU A 289 -4.37 6.38 -2.92
CA LEU A 289 -3.98 7.33 -1.88
C LEU A 289 -3.71 8.74 -2.45
N TRP A 290 -4.76 9.42 -2.91
CA TRP A 290 -4.66 10.78 -3.46
C TRP A 290 -4.20 11.84 -2.45
N ALA A 291 -4.23 11.56 -1.15
CA ALA A 291 -3.81 12.49 -0.11
C ALA A 291 -2.27 12.63 0.04
N HIS A 292 -1.49 11.87 -0.75
CA HIS A 292 -0.04 12.00 -0.86
C HIS A 292 0.35 13.06 -1.89
N ARG A 293 1.38 13.86 -1.58
CA ARG A 293 1.91 14.86 -2.53
C ARG A 293 2.82 14.16 -3.55
N ARG A 294 2.22 13.44 -4.51
CA ARG A 294 2.91 12.63 -5.53
C ARG A 294 3.88 13.42 -6.42
N PHE A 295 3.57 14.69 -6.68
CA PHE A 295 4.29 15.56 -7.61
C PHE A 295 5.05 16.70 -6.92
N LYS A 296 5.43 16.55 -5.64
CA LYS A 296 6.01 17.65 -4.83
C LYS A 296 7.43 17.98 -5.29
N THR A 297 8.18 16.96 -5.71
CA THR A 297 9.51 17.11 -6.25
C THR A 297 9.39 17.32 -7.76
N ARG A 298 9.99 18.41 -8.24
CA ARG A 298 9.93 18.87 -9.62
C ARG A 298 11.30 18.86 -10.27
N PRO A 299 11.38 18.73 -11.61
CA PRO A 299 12.59 19.04 -12.35
C PRO A 299 13.14 20.43 -12.01
N PRO A 300 14.47 20.64 -12.08
CA PRO A 300 15.06 21.96 -11.86
C PRO A 300 14.41 23.02 -12.77
N GLY A 301 14.00 24.14 -12.19
CA GLY A 301 13.35 25.24 -12.91
C GLY A 301 11.83 25.16 -13.02
N GLU A 302 11.20 24.03 -12.69
CA GLU A 302 9.74 23.91 -12.73
C GLU A 302 9.03 24.41 -11.45
N PRO A 303 7.83 25.01 -11.57
CA PRO A 303 7.07 25.50 -10.44
C PRO A 303 6.51 24.36 -9.57
N LYS A 304 6.33 24.64 -8.27
CA LYS A 304 5.64 23.73 -7.35
C LYS A 304 4.18 23.55 -7.76
N LEU A 305 3.65 22.35 -7.56
CA LEU A 305 2.26 22.01 -7.90
C LEU A 305 1.29 21.97 -6.72
N TYR A 306 1.77 22.14 -5.47
CA TYR A 306 0.98 22.14 -4.23
C TYR A 306 1.28 23.37 -3.35
#